data_AF-A0A8N1S318-F1
#
_entry.id   AF-A0A8N1S318-F1
#
_cell.length_a   1.000
_cell.length_b   1.000
_cell.length_c   1.000
_cell.angle_alpha   90.00
_cell.angle_beta   90.00
_cell.angle_gamma   90.00
#
_symmetry.space_group_name_H-M   'P 1'
#
loop_
_entity.id
_entity.type
_entity.pdbx_description
1 polymer ?
#
loop_
_entity_poly.entity_id
_entity_poly.type
_entity_poly.pdbx_seq_one_letter_code
_entity_poly.pdbx_strand_id
1 'polypeptide(L)'
;MNFEDVKPELPPFYDEKKFRLGQQAFYNNVFSMMIAKLSGLVSLFAISTILDVVMFTKKSNTPCLAYRRYASTILHTFVWHEKDPNGKPNEFLESLKIVRRKHCNAFKKSTEAGVHKPTQLDMALAQFGFVGYIMVSGEYLGINATPEEMEGTVHLWRVIGSMLGMDDKFNLCTGTVQETRALCQRVLEEVFIPCLYK
;
A
#
# COMPACT_ATOMS: atom_id res chain seq x y z
N MET A 1 2.84 9.01 -14.81
CA MET A 1 3.66 8.04 -14.05
C MET A 1 4.75 7.55 -15.00
N ASN A 2 6.01 7.66 -14.59
CA ASN A 2 7.10 7.03 -15.35
C ASN A 2 7.07 5.52 -15.04
N PHE A 3 6.97 4.68 -16.07
CA PHE A 3 6.91 3.22 -15.93
C PHE A 3 8.30 2.57 -15.81
N GLU A 4 9.37 3.37 -15.73
CA GLU A 4 10.74 2.89 -15.57
C GLU A 4 10.95 2.18 -14.23
N ASP A 5 11.58 1.00 -14.30
CA ASP A 5 12.05 0.21 -13.16
C ASP A 5 13.31 0.84 -12.56
N VAL A 6 13.15 2.03 -11.98
CA VAL A 6 14.22 2.71 -11.24
C VAL A 6 14.41 2.01 -9.90
N LYS A 7 15.66 1.80 -9.52
CA LYS A 7 16.03 1.25 -8.22
C LYS A 7 15.37 2.09 -7.11
N PRO A 8 14.57 1.50 -6.20
CA PRO A 8 14.04 2.22 -5.05
C PRO A 8 15.18 2.73 -4.17
N GLU A 9 15.08 3.98 -3.74
CA GLU A 9 16.02 4.60 -2.81
C GLU A 9 15.22 5.17 -1.64
N LEU A 10 15.84 5.19 -0.46
CA LEU A 10 15.22 5.81 0.70
C LEU A 10 15.03 7.31 0.43
N PRO A 11 13.82 7.85 0.69
CA PRO A 11 13.56 9.25 0.44
C PRO A 11 14.35 10.15 1.41
N PRO A 12 14.65 11.42 1.03
CA PRO A 12 15.37 12.35 1.90
C PRO A 12 14.70 12.62 3.25
N PHE A 13 13.37 12.44 3.33
CA PHE A 13 12.60 12.59 4.55
C PHE A 13 12.58 11.33 5.42
N TYR A 14 13.30 10.26 5.06
CA TYR A 14 13.36 9.03 5.85
C TYR A 14 13.92 9.30 7.26
N ASP A 15 13.07 9.08 8.26
CA ASP A 15 13.40 9.05 9.68
C ASP A 15 13.36 7.60 10.18
N GLU A 16 14.51 7.08 10.60
CA GLU A 16 14.66 5.69 11.06
C GLU A 16 13.81 5.40 12.30
N LYS A 17 13.78 6.32 13.27
CA LYS A 17 13.05 6.13 14.53
C LYS A 17 11.55 6.03 14.27
N LYS A 18 10.99 6.94 13.47
CA LYS A 18 9.57 6.88 13.07
C LYS A 18 9.28 5.61 12.28
N PHE A 19 10.18 5.21 11.38
CA PHE A 19 9.99 4.00 10.60
C PHE A 19 9.92 2.75 11.50
N ARG A 20 10.82 2.63 12.48
CA ARG A 20 10.81 1.56 13.48
C ARG A 20 9.56 1.57 14.36
N LEU A 21 9.05 2.73 14.73
CA LEU A 21 7.78 2.84 15.46
C LEU A 21 6.60 2.31 14.62
N GLY A 22 6.56 2.60 13.31
CA GLY A 22 5.54 2.03 12.42
C GLY A 22 5.64 0.51 12.28
N GLN A 23 6.87 -0.03 12.24
CA GLN A 23 7.11 -1.47 12.27
C GLN A 23 6.60 -2.11 13.58
N GLN A 24 6.92 -1.49 14.72
CA GLN A 24 6.47 -1.94 16.03
C GLN A 24 4.95 -1.91 16.16
N ALA A 25 4.30 -0.82 15.70
CA ALA A 25 2.85 -0.67 15.70
C ALA A 25 2.17 -1.84 14.98
N PHE A 26 2.72 -2.25 13.82
CA PHE A 26 2.23 -3.42 13.10
C PHE A 26 2.45 -4.71 13.85
N TYR A 27 3.64 -4.94 14.42
CA TYR A 27 3.92 -6.18 15.17
C TYR A 27 3.01 -6.33 16.41
N ASN A 28 2.70 -5.23 17.08
CA ASN A 28 1.79 -5.20 18.23
C ASN A 28 0.32 -5.44 17.82
N ASN A 29 -0.03 -5.23 16.54
CA ASN A 29 -1.41 -5.23 16.04
C ASN A 29 -1.59 -6.07 14.76
N VAL A 30 -0.75 -7.10 14.55
CA VAL A 30 -0.66 -7.81 13.25
C VAL A 30 -2.03 -8.28 12.78
N PHE A 31 -2.80 -8.92 13.65
CA PHE A 31 -4.12 -9.44 13.29
C PHE A 31 -5.05 -8.31 12.78
N SER A 32 -5.27 -7.28 13.60
CA SER A 32 -6.16 -6.16 13.27
C SER A 32 -5.70 -5.38 12.03
N MET A 33 -4.40 -5.11 11.90
CA MET A 33 -3.85 -4.40 10.74
C MET A 33 -3.85 -5.25 9.47
N MET A 34 -3.82 -6.59 9.56
CA MET A 34 -4.00 -7.46 8.40
C MET A 34 -5.47 -7.54 7.99
N ILE A 35 -6.42 -7.52 8.93
CA ILE A 35 -7.85 -7.37 8.62
C ILE A 35 -8.13 -6.03 7.95
N ALA A 36 -7.55 -4.93 8.44
CA ALA A 36 -7.65 -3.62 7.79
C ALA A 36 -7.20 -3.65 6.32
N LYS A 37 -6.06 -4.30 6.05
CA LYS A 37 -5.53 -4.48 4.68
C LYS A 37 -6.42 -5.37 3.82
N LEU A 38 -7.04 -6.40 4.40
CA LEU A 38 -8.02 -7.23 3.70
C LEU A 38 -9.26 -6.42 3.31
N SER A 39 -9.82 -5.62 4.23
CA SER A 39 -10.93 -4.71 3.93
C SER A 39 -10.55 -3.73 2.81
N GLY A 40 -9.34 -3.17 2.87
CA GLY A 40 -8.81 -2.31 1.81
C GLY A 40 -8.70 -3.00 0.45
N LEU A 41 -8.23 -4.25 0.42
CA LEU A 41 -8.18 -5.05 -0.81
C LEU A 41 -9.57 -5.31 -1.40
N VAL A 42 -10.56 -5.62 -0.56
CA VAL A 42 -11.94 -5.84 -1.01
C VAL A 42 -12.51 -4.54 -1.59
N SER A 43 -12.32 -3.40 -0.92
CA SER A 43 -12.75 -2.09 -1.44
C SER A 43 -12.06 -1.72 -2.75
N LEU A 44 -10.79 -2.09 -2.92
CA LEU A 44 -10.07 -1.91 -4.19
C LEU A 44 -10.71 -2.63 -5.38
N PHE A 45 -11.38 -3.76 -5.17
CA PHE A 45 -12.08 -4.45 -6.26
C PHE A 45 -13.35 -3.73 -6.72
N ALA A 46 -13.87 -2.76 -5.95
CA ALA A 46 -14.96 -1.91 -6.40
C ALA A 46 -14.51 -0.85 -7.43
N ILE A 47 -13.20 -0.60 -7.54
CA ILE A 47 -12.63 0.34 -8.51
C ILE A 47 -12.38 -0.39 -9.83
N SER A 48 -13.24 -0.16 -10.83
CA SER A 48 -13.19 -0.86 -12.12
C SER A 48 -11.83 -0.81 -12.79
N THR A 49 -11.19 0.36 -12.85
CA THR A 49 -9.86 0.53 -13.47
C THR A 49 -8.78 -0.32 -12.81
N ILE A 50 -8.85 -0.52 -11.50
CA ILE A 50 -7.91 -1.35 -10.74
C ILE A 50 -8.25 -2.83 -10.95
N LEU A 51 -9.53 -3.18 -10.88
CA LEU A 51 -9.99 -4.55 -11.09
C LEU A 51 -9.63 -5.05 -12.50
N ASP A 52 -9.80 -4.22 -13.52
CA ASP A 52 -9.49 -4.55 -14.91
C ASP A 52 -8.02 -4.90 -15.09
N VAL A 53 -7.10 -4.13 -14.48
CA VAL A 53 -5.66 -4.43 -14.50
C VAL A 53 -5.37 -5.74 -13.75
N VAL A 54 -5.98 -5.95 -12.58
CA VAL A 54 -5.81 -7.19 -11.80
C VAL A 54 -6.26 -8.42 -12.60
N MET A 55 -7.43 -8.35 -13.22
CA MET A 55 -7.98 -9.42 -14.06
C MET A 55 -7.12 -9.67 -15.30
N PHE A 56 -6.67 -8.59 -15.96
CA PHE A 56 -5.78 -8.65 -17.12
C PHE A 56 -4.48 -9.41 -16.84
N THR A 57 -3.93 -9.32 -15.62
CA THR A 57 -2.69 -10.05 -15.28
C THR A 57 -2.82 -11.58 -15.33
N LYS A 58 -4.05 -12.11 -15.28
CA LYS A 58 -4.35 -13.54 -15.15
C LYS A 58 -3.60 -14.22 -13.99
N LYS A 59 -3.33 -13.47 -12.92
CA LYS A 59 -2.69 -13.98 -11.69
C LYS A 59 -3.69 -14.31 -10.58
N SER A 60 -4.99 -14.28 -10.88
CA SER A 60 -6.05 -14.61 -9.92
C SER A 60 -7.26 -15.29 -10.59
N ASN A 61 -7.10 -15.86 -11.79
CA ASN A 61 -8.17 -16.52 -12.55
C ASN A 61 -8.44 -17.97 -12.11
N THR A 62 -7.63 -18.52 -11.20
CA THR A 62 -7.87 -19.82 -10.55
C THR A 62 -7.59 -19.70 -9.05
N PRO A 63 -8.21 -20.54 -8.19
CA PRO A 63 -7.97 -20.50 -6.74
C PRO A 63 -6.49 -20.61 -6.35
N CYS A 64 -5.73 -21.48 -7.02
CA CYS A 64 -4.29 -21.65 -6.76
C CYS A 64 -3.47 -20.41 -7.12
N LEU A 65 -3.76 -19.77 -8.27
CA LEU A 65 -3.07 -18.54 -8.67
C LEU A 65 -3.44 -17.37 -7.75
N ALA A 66 -4.71 -17.26 -7.37
CA ALA A 66 -5.18 -16.28 -6.40
C ALA A 66 -4.48 -16.45 -5.05
N TYR A 67 -4.44 -17.67 -4.50
CA TYR A 67 -3.70 -18.01 -3.28
C TYR A 67 -2.25 -17.55 -3.36
N ARG A 68 -1.54 -17.91 -4.44
CA ARG A 68 -0.14 -17.52 -4.63
C ARG A 68 0.05 -16.00 -4.68
N ARG A 69 -0.84 -15.26 -5.36
CA ARG A 69 -0.78 -13.80 -5.43
C ARG A 69 -0.95 -13.18 -4.03
N TYR A 70 -2.00 -13.55 -3.31
CA TYR A 70 -2.30 -12.94 -2.01
C TYR A 70 -1.29 -13.37 -0.93
N ALA A 71 -0.84 -14.63 -0.93
CA ALA A 71 0.26 -15.07 -0.07
C ALA A 71 1.55 -14.26 -0.34
N SER A 72 1.88 -14.02 -1.62
CA SER A 72 3.03 -13.16 -1.97
C SER A 72 2.87 -11.73 -1.45
N THR A 73 1.68 -11.14 -1.54
CA THR A 73 1.40 -9.79 -0.98
C THR A 73 1.57 -9.77 0.53
N ILE A 74 1.06 -10.78 1.23
CA ILE A 74 1.21 -10.92 2.68
C ILE A 74 2.70 -11.01 3.04
N LEU A 75 3.46 -11.89 2.39
CA LEU A 75 4.89 -12.04 2.65
C LEU A 75 5.68 -10.75 2.39
N HIS A 76 5.42 -10.03 1.30
CA HIS A 76 6.04 -8.73 1.06
C HIS A 76 5.67 -7.71 2.13
N THR A 77 4.42 -7.72 2.61
CA THR A 77 3.97 -6.85 3.71
C THR A 77 4.75 -7.16 4.99
N PHE A 78 4.89 -8.42 5.38
CA PHE A 78 5.70 -8.79 6.55
C PHE A 78 7.16 -8.35 6.40
N VAL A 79 7.78 -8.58 5.23
CA VAL A 79 9.15 -8.11 4.97
C VAL A 79 9.27 -6.59 5.17
N TRP A 80 8.30 -5.80 4.71
CA TRP A 80 8.34 -4.35 4.88
C TRP A 80 8.20 -3.89 6.34
N HIS A 81 7.45 -4.64 7.15
CA HIS A 81 7.23 -4.30 8.55
C HIS A 81 8.27 -4.92 9.51
N GLU A 82 9.07 -5.89 9.08
CA GLU A 82 10.07 -6.55 9.94
C GLU A 82 11.51 -6.17 9.61
N LYS A 83 11.82 -5.99 8.32
CA LYS A 83 13.21 -5.88 7.87
C LYS A 83 13.71 -4.45 7.94
N ASP A 84 15.00 -4.32 8.25
CA ASP A 84 15.71 -3.06 8.30
C ASP A 84 15.97 -2.53 6.87
N PRO A 85 15.53 -1.30 6.53
CA PRO A 85 15.86 -0.68 5.24
C PRO A 85 17.36 -0.44 5.01
N ASN A 86 18.18 -0.45 6.06
CA ASN A 86 19.64 -0.34 6.01
C ASN A 86 20.36 -1.69 6.23
N GLY A 87 19.62 -2.79 6.38
CA GLY A 87 20.16 -4.11 6.65
C GLY A 87 21.08 -4.66 5.55
N LYS A 88 21.97 -5.58 5.93
CA LYS A 88 22.87 -6.29 4.99
C LYS A 88 22.80 -7.81 5.24
N PRO A 89 22.29 -8.62 4.30
CA PRO A 89 21.69 -8.22 3.01
C PRO A 89 20.40 -7.40 3.19
N ASN A 90 20.10 -6.52 2.23
CA ASN A 90 18.96 -5.60 2.32
C ASN A 90 17.66 -6.24 1.79
N GLU A 91 17.08 -7.14 2.59
CA GLU A 91 15.84 -7.85 2.23
C GLU A 91 14.65 -6.89 1.99
N PHE A 92 14.60 -5.78 2.73
CA PHE A 92 13.57 -4.76 2.60
C PHE A 92 13.57 -4.15 1.18
N LEU A 93 14.74 -3.69 0.73
CA LEU A 93 14.92 -3.09 -0.58
C LEU A 93 14.69 -4.10 -1.71
N GLU A 94 15.16 -5.34 -1.56
CA GLU A 94 14.91 -6.38 -2.57
C GLU A 94 13.42 -6.69 -2.72
N SER A 95 12.68 -6.76 -1.61
CA SER A 95 11.23 -6.93 -1.63
C SER A 95 10.53 -5.78 -2.37
N LEU A 96 10.89 -4.52 -2.08
CA LEU A 96 10.34 -3.34 -2.77
C LEU A 96 10.66 -3.32 -4.27
N LYS A 97 11.89 -3.67 -4.67
CA LYS A 97 12.28 -3.80 -6.09
C LYS A 97 11.39 -4.80 -6.81
N ILE A 98 11.15 -5.97 -6.21
CA ILE A 98 10.30 -7.01 -6.81
C ILE A 98 8.87 -6.48 -7.02
N VAL A 99 8.29 -5.83 -6.01
CA VAL A 99 6.92 -5.31 -6.10
C VAL A 99 6.83 -4.15 -7.11
N ARG A 100 7.77 -3.20 -7.08
CA ARG A 100 7.84 -2.10 -8.05
C ARG A 100 7.93 -2.64 -9.47
N ARG A 101 8.83 -3.58 -9.74
CA ARG A 101 8.96 -4.23 -11.06
C ARG A 101 7.67 -4.90 -11.50
N LYS A 102 6.97 -5.60 -10.58
CA LYS A 102 5.66 -6.22 -10.87
C LYS A 102 4.63 -5.16 -11.29
N HIS A 103 4.55 -4.04 -10.58
CA HIS A 103 3.65 -2.93 -10.94
C HIS A 103 4.03 -2.30 -12.27
N CYS A 104 5.28 -1.89 -12.49
CA CYS A 104 5.75 -1.31 -13.75
C CYS A 104 5.44 -2.23 -14.95
N ASN A 105 5.69 -3.53 -14.82
CA ASN A 105 5.37 -4.50 -15.87
C ASN A 105 3.87 -4.64 -16.13
N ALA A 106 3.05 -4.68 -15.07
CA ALA A 106 1.60 -4.75 -15.22
C ALA A 106 1.05 -3.48 -15.90
N PHE A 107 1.54 -2.31 -15.49
CA PHE A 107 1.10 -1.01 -16.00
C PHE A 107 1.47 -0.82 -17.47
N LYS A 108 2.70 -1.19 -17.85
CA LYS A 108 3.14 -1.16 -19.25
C LYS A 108 2.25 -2.05 -20.11
N LYS A 109 2.07 -3.32 -19.72
CA LYS A 109 1.28 -4.29 -20.49
C LYS A 109 -0.20 -3.93 -20.57
N SER A 110 -0.80 -3.40 -19.50
CA SER A 110 -2.20 -2.99 -19.51
C SER A 110 -2.42 -1.77 -20.41
N THR A 111 -1.44 -0.86 -20.44
CA THR A 111 -1.45 0.32 -21.33
C THR A 111 -1.33 -0.10 -22.79
N GLU A 112 -0.36 -0.97 -23.12
CA GLU A 112 -0.16 -1.48 -24.49
C GLU A 112 -1.37 -2.27 -25.00
N ALA A 113 -2.05 -2.99 -24.11
CA ALA A 113 -3.26 -3.74 -24.44
C ALA A 113 -4.55 -2.89 -24.48
N GLY A 114 -4.47 -1.58 -24.20
CA GLY A 114 -5.63 -0.69 -24.18
C GLY A 114 -6.63 -0.97 -23.05
N VAL A 115 -6.23 -1.70 -22.00
CA VAL A 115 -7.10 -2.05 -20.86
C VAL A 115 -7.29 -0.85 -19.94
N HIS A 116 -6.18 -0.33 -19.42
CA HIS A 116 -6.13 0.87 -18.59
C HIS A 116 -4.69 1.36 -18.56
N LYS A 117 -4.49 2.68 -18.49
CA LYS A 117 -3.18 3.30 -18.27
C LYS A 117 -3.11 3.76 -16.81
N PRO A 118 -2.46 3.00 -15.91
CA PRO A 118 -2.46 3.32 -14.49
C PRO A 118 -1.81 4.68 -14.20
N THR A 119 -2.37 5.34 -13.21
CA THR A 119 -2.07 6.71 -12.80
C THR A 119 -1.54 6.75 -11.35
N GLN A 120 -1.10 7.93 -10.92
CA GLN A 120 -0.77 8.16 -9.52
C GLN A 120 -2.00 8.08 -8.60
N LEU A 121 -3.20 8.35 -9.14
CA LEU A 121 -4.45 8.12 -8.40
C LEU A 121 -4.65 6.62 -8.12
N ASP A 122 -4.44 5.75 -9.11
CA ASP A 122 -4.53 4.29 -8.90
C ASP A 122 -3.54 3.81 -7.82
N MET A 123 -2.32 4.40 -7.79
CA MET A 123 -1.34 4.12 -6.72
C MET A 123 -1.78 4.66 -5.36
N ALA A 124 -2.40 5.84 -5.29
CA ALA A 124 -2.93 6.40 -4.05
C ALA A 124 -4.10 5.57 -3.50
N LEU A 125 -5.01 5.12 -4.36
CA LEU A 125 -6.08 4.20 -3.98
C LEU A 125 -5.49 2.86 -3.51
N ALA A 126 -4.47 2.34 -4.19
CA ALA A 126 -3.76 1.14 -3.71
C ALA A 126 -3.13 1.35 -2.33
N GLN A 127 -2.50 2.51 -2.07
CA GLN A 127 -1.95 2.86 -0.76
C GLN A 127 -3.07 2.95 0.30
N PHE A 128 -4.23 3.53 -0.03
CA PHE A 128 -5.40 3.51 0.84
C PHE A 128 -5.79 2.07 1.20
N GLY A 129 -5.73 1.13 0.26
CA GLY A 129 -5.98 -0.29 0.54
C GLY A 129 -5.08 -0.89 1.64
N PHE A 130 -3.91 -0.31 1.90
CA PHE A 130 -3.00 -0.78 2.93
C PHE A 130 -3.08 -0.03 4.26
N VAL A 131 -3.34 1.28 4.24
CA VAL A 131 -3.30 2.15 5.43
C VAL A 131 -4.64 2.81 5.75
N GLY A 132 -5.55 2.94 4.78
CA GLY A 132 -6.81 3.66 4.91
C GLY A 132 -7.67 3.19 6.06
N TYR A 133 -8.00 1.89 6.10
CA TYR A 133 -8.79 1.29 7.17
C TYR A 133 -8.09 1.28 8.53
N ILE A 134 -6.75 1.31 8.57
CA ILE A 134 -6.00 1.52 9.82
C ILE A 134 -6.30 2.92 10.36
N MET A 135 -6.33 3.92 9.49
CA MET A 135 -6.54 5.31 9.88
C MET A 135 -7.99 5.62 10.27
N VAL A 136 -8.97 5.09 9.51
CA VAL A 136 -10.39 5.44 9.67
C VAL A 136 -11.19 4.46 10.54
N SER A 137 -10.71 3.24 10.73
CA SER A 137 -11.42 2.19 11.48
C SER A 137 -10.58 1.53 12.57
N GLY A 138 -9.45 2.14 12.96
CA GLY A 138 -8.51 1.55 13.92
C GLY A 138 -9.15 1.19 15.26
N GLU A 139 -10.02 2.04 15.81
CA GLU A 139 -10.73 1.77 17.06
C GLU A 139 -11.69 0.57 16.92
N TYR A 140 -12.49 0.53 15.84
CA TYR A 140 -13.41 -0.58 15.56
C TYR A 140 -12.69 -1.92 15.35
N LEU A 141 -11.47 -1.87 14.80
CA LEU A 141 -10.62 -3.03 14.58
C LEU A 141 -9.79 -3.41 15.81
N GLY A 142 -9.91 -2.68 16.93
CA GLY A 142 -9.15 -2.94 18.15
C GLY A 142 -7.64 -2.69 18.00
N ILE A 143 -7.23 -1.78 17.12
CA ILE A 143 -5.83 -1.39 16.99
C ILE A 143 -5.43 -0.57 18.23
N ASN A 144 -4.53 -1.13 19.02
CA ASN A 144 -3.95 -0.49 20.19
C ASN A 144 -2.55 0.03 19.85
N ALA A 145 -2.43 1.33 19.58
CA ALA A 145 -1.17 1.97 19.24
C ALA A 145 -1.05 3.34 19.92
N THR A 146 0.16 3.69 20.36
CA THR A 146 0.42 5.03 20.90
C THR A 146 0.35 6.10 19.81
N PRO A 147 0.22 7.39 20.16
CA PRO A 147 0.30 8.47 19.18
C PRO A 147 1.58 8.42 18.32
N GLU A 148 2.73 8.11 18.92
CA GLU A 148 4.03 8.00 18.24
C GLU A 148 4.11 6.78 17.31
N GLU A 149 3.50 5.65 17.70
CA GLU A 149 3.35 4.46 16.84
C GLU A 149 2.47 4.75 15.62
N MET A 150 1.43 5.57 15.78
CA MET A 150 0.58 6.00 14.67
C MET A 150 1.30 6.99 13.74
N GLU A 151 2.08 7.94 14.28
CA GLU A 151 2.99 8.77 13.48
C GLU A 151 3.99 7.90 12.70
N GLY A 152 4.53 6.88 13.35
CA GLY A 152 5.43 5.90 12.73
C GLY A 152 4.75 5.12 11.62
N THR A 153 3.48 4.73 11.80
CA THR A 153 2.69 4.02 10.78
C THR A 153 2.48 4.88 9.53
N VAL A 154 2.12 6.15 9.71
CA VAL A 154 2.00 7.12 8.60
C VAL A 154 3.34 7.28 7.89
N HIS A 155 4.41 7.50 8.65
CA HIS A 155 5.75 7.67 8.10
C HIS A 155 6.24 6.45 7.31
N LEU A 156 6.03 5.24 7.83
CA LEU A 156 6.35 3.98 7.16
C LEU A 156 5.65 3.88 5.80
N TRP A 157 4.34 4.17 5.74
CA TRP A 157 3.59 4.12 4.48
C TRP A 157 3.93 5.26 3.53
N ARG A 158 4.35 6.42 4.02
CA ARG A 158 4.91 7.50 3.18
C ARG A 158 6.18 7.04 2.48
N VAL A 159 7.12 6.45 3.24
CA VAL A 159 8.39 5.93 2.73
C VAL A 159 8.15 4.84 1.69
N ILE A 160 7.31 3.84 2.01
CA ILE A 160 6.98 2.74 1.09
C ILE A 160 6.33 3.28 -0.19
N GLY A 161 5.37 4.21 -0.08
CA GLY A 161 4.73 4.83 -1.24
C GLY A 161 5.73 5.52 -2.17
N SER A 162 6.64 6.32 -1.60
CA SER A 162 7.73 6.96 -2.35
C SER A 162 8.63 5.94 -3.06
N MET A 163 9.05 4.89 -2.35
CA MET A 163 9.91 3.84 -2.89
C MET A 163 9.22 3.01 -3.99
N LEU A 164 7.89 2.88 -3.95
CA LEU A 164 7.08 2.27 -5.01
C LEU A 164 6.81 3.22 -6.19
N GLY A 165 7.27 4.47 -6.13
CA GLY A 165 7.20 5.41 -7.25
C GLY A 165 6.01 6.36 -7.21
N MET A 166 5.46 6.60 -6.03
CA MET A 166 4.50 7.68 -5.83
C MET A 166 5.20 9.02 -5.73
N ASP A 167 4.71 10.03 -6.45
CA ASP A 167 5.11 11.40 -6.19
C ASP A 167 4.54 11.81 -4.82
N ASP A 168 5.32 12.55 -4.03
CA ASP A 168 4.94 12.91 -2.66
C ASP A 168 3.58 13.63 -2.61
N LYS A 169 3.25 14.47 -3.60
CA LYS A 169 1.95 15.17 -3.69
C LYS A 169 0.72 14.25 -3.83
N PHE A 170 0.90 13.00 -4.25
CA PHE A 170 -0.18 12.00 -4.35
C PHE A 170 -0.13 10.96 -3.22
N ASN A 171 0.92 11.00 -2.39
CA ASN A 171 1.10 10.10 -1.27
C ASN A 171 0.19 10.52 -0.12
N LEU A 172 -0.67 9.61 0.32
CA LEU A 172 -1.70 9.88 1.34
C LEU A 172 -1.09 10.18 2.72
N CYS A 173 0.16 9.78 2.94
CA CYS A 173 0.82 9.81 4.25
C CYS A 173 1.84 10.95 4.39
N THR A 174 1.66 12.05 3.66
CA THR A 174 2.58 13.21 3.71
C THR A 174 2.39 14.12 4.91
N GLY A 175 1.19 14.14 5.49
CA GLY A 175 0.83 14.99 6.62
C GLY A 175 0.95 14.30 7.99
N THR A 176 0.34 14.94 8.98
CA THR A 176 0.12 14.41 10.33
C THR A 176 -0.84 13.21 10.32
N VAL A 177 -0.95 12.51 11.46
CA VAL A 177 -1.92 11.43 11.66
C VAL A 177 -3.35 11.92 11.42
N GLN A 178 -3.69 13.12 11.90
CA GLN A 178 -5.01 13.72 11.79
C GLN A 178 -5.32 14.09 10.33
N GLU A 179 -4.38 14.71 9.62
CA GLU A 179 -4.54 15.04 8.20
C GLU A 179 -4.65 13.78 7.34
N THR A 180 -3.80 12.77 7.60
CA THR A 180 -3.83 11.48 6.90
C THR A 180 -5.16 10.78 7.14
N ARG A 181 -5.69 10.78 8.37
CA ARG A 181 -7.00 10.22 8.70
C ARG A 181 -8.12 10.95 7.98
N ALA A 182 -8.14 12.28 8.01
CA ALA A 182 -9.15 13.08 7.33
C ALA A 182 -9.12 12.87 5.81
N LEU A 183 -7.93 12.77 5.21
CA LEU A 183 -7.77 12.47 3.79
C LEU A 183 -8.28 11.05 3.47
N CYS A 184 -7.90 10.05 4.27
CA CYS A 184 -8.41 8.69 4.10
C CYS A 184 -9.94 8.63 4.24
N GLN A 185 -10.52 9.37 5.20
CA GLN A 185 -11.98 9.44 5.36
C GLN A 185 -12.66 9.95 4.10
N ARG A 186 -12.17 11.05 3.52
CA ARG A 186 -12.70 11.56 2.24
C ARG A 186 -12.54 10.56 1.10
N VAL A 187 -11.39 9.89 0.99
CA VAL A 187 -11.19 8.86 -0.05
C VAL A 187 -12.18 7.70 0.12
N LEU A 188 -12.48 7.30 1.35
CA LEU A 188 -13.50 6.29 1.62
C LEU A 188 -14.89 6.77 1.18
N GLU A 189 -15.31 7.96 1.61
CA GLU A 189 -16.64 8.51 1.41
C GLU A 189 -16.91 8.94 -0.04
N GLU A 190 -15.94 9.57 -0.69
CA GLU A 190 -16.11 10.18 -2.01
C GLU A 190 -15.73 9.23 -3.15
N VAL A 191 -14.91 8.20 -2.89
CA VAL A 191 -14.44 7.27 -3.93
C VAL A 191 -14.94 5.84 -3.70
N PHE A 192 -14.59 5.21 -2.57
CA PHE A 192 -14.86 3.78 -2.38
C PHE A 192 -16.34 3.49 -2.13
N ILE A 193 -17.00 4.24 -1.24
CA ILE A 193 -18.41 4.04 -0.91
C ILE A 193 -19.31 4.15 -2.16
N PRO A 194 -19.20 5.19 -3.01
CA PRO A 194 -19.99 5.28 -4.25
C PRO A 194 -19.75 4.14 -5.24
N CYS A 195 -18.55 3.54 -5.23
CA CYS A 195 -18.21 2.41 -6.08
C CYS A 195 -18.79 1.07 -5.58
N LEU A 196 -19.11 0.95 -4.29
CA LEU A 196 -19.69 -0.26 -3.71
C LEU A 196 -21.20 -0.40 -3.94
N TYR A 197 -21.89 0.70 -4.26
CA TYR A 197 -23.33 0.73 -4.54
C TYR A 197 -23.69 0.60 -6.03
N LYS A 198 -22.69 0.38 -6.90
CA LYS A 198 -22.88 0.16 -8.35
C LYS A 198 -22.91 -1.32 -8.67
#